data_AF-B9XA14-F1
#
_entry.id   AF-B9XA14-F1
#
_cell.length_a   1.000
_cell.length_b   1.000
_cell.length_c   1.000
_cell.angle_alpha   90.00
_cell.angle_beta   90.00
_cell.angle_gamma   90.00
#
_symmetry.space_group_name_H-M   'P 1'
#
loop_
_entity.id
_entity.type
_entity.pdbx_description
1 polymer ?
#
loop_
_entity_poly.entity_id
_entity_poly.type
_entity_poly.pdbx_seq_one_letter_code
_entity_poly.pdbx_strand_id
1 'polypeptide(L)'
;MTATETKPKATPQQGYEVLCRLMAPKFTDKMTEPQRAAETATKADVQKKVMAHLRAVTGLTIALPVFHNNADFSDDDKIAFYKDCVSAIVHREWHKLKGQVGVGDKRVESPASDAAPIVSAPQEPPAPTVPAPVNPDSVIEIKESDDDLTKAILKRIIPRLPKGGVDADAVKQIVRSELPFALPDIHDEVKKALSNGSFPVERVKNLIAEAIKDMGVQRIAIISPTGEVKEVGRQHYKFGLLMACVSQRLCVMLVGPAGGGKTTGAAMVAKALDMKFGAMSLGPMTSKADFYGYKDATGEYHTTLLAQIAEQGGVMLLDEWDAAHAGCATYTNMLLANEEFATPIGMKQKHKDFILIAGANTFGQGADRLYVGRNQLDAATLDRFVVIDWDYDEGLEASLIGLTKPSPTFENTLGGILEPDQWFARVTAIRQAVETLKVRAVISPRATVHGVKLFDAGIGQTHVENMVIWKGMDIATRQKIENAL
;
A
#
# COMPACT_ATOMS: atom_id res chain seq x y z
N MET A 1 -20.74 2.83 -53.28
CA MET A 1 -20.60 1.62 -52.46
C MET A 1 -20.20 2.06 -51.07
N THR A 2 -21.12 1.91 -50.12
CA THR A 2 -21.03 2.33 -48.72
C THR A 2 -19.99 1.47 -47.98
N ALA A 3 -18.88 2.08 -47.57
CA ALA A 3 -17.99 1.49 -46.59
C ALA A 3 -18.66 1.62 -45.22
N THR A 4 -19.17 0.50 -44.71
CA THR A 4 -19.68 0.37 -43.35
C THR A 4 -18.54 0.63 -42.37
N GLU A 5 -18.60 1.76 -41.67
CA GLU A 5 -17.78 2.01 -40.48
C GLU A 5 -18.03 0.89 -39.47
N THR A 6 -17.06 -0.02 -39.34
CA THR A 6 -17.06 -1.01 -38.26
C THR A 6 -16.79 -0.29 -36.95
N LYS A 7 -17.84 -0.08 -36.14
CA LYS A 7 -17.73 0.37 -34.76
C LYS A 7 -16.65 -0.44 -34.02
N PRO A 8 -15.80 0.19 -33.18
CA PRO A 8 -14.79 -0.53 -32.43
C PRO A 8 -15.45 -1.63 -31.57
N LYS A 9 -14.93 -2.86 -31.66
CA LYS A 9 -15.39 -3.99 -30.83
C LYS A 9 -15.14 -3.64 -29.36
N ALA A 10 -16.18 -3.75 -28.53
CA ALA A 10 -16.09 -3.52 -27.09
C ALA A 10 -15.13 -4.54 -26.45
N THR A 11 -14.20 -4.10 -25.61
CA THR A 11 -13.26 -4.98 -24.92
C THR A 11 -13.86 -5.54 -23.62
N PRO A 12 -13.37 -6.69 -23.12
CA PRO A 12 -13.80 -7.21 -21.81
C PRO A 12 -13.60 -6.20 -20.68
N GLN A 13 -12.51 -5.43 -20.73
CA GLN A 13 -12.20 -4.36 -19.76
C GLN A 13 -13.31 -3.29 -19.73
N GLN A 14 -13.77 -2.84 -20.90
CA GLN A 14 -14.86 -1.86 -21.01
C GLN A 14 -16.17 -2.42 -20.44
N GLY A 15 -16.49 -3.68 -20.70
CA GLY A 15 -17.67 -4.35 -20.14
C GLY A 15 -17.63 -4.47 -18.62
N TYR A 16 -16.47 -4.83 -18.07
CA TYR A 16 -16.23 -4.95 -16.63
C TYR A 16 -16.39 -3.61 -15.91
N GLU A 17 -15.78 -2.53 -16.42
CA GLU A 17 -15.88 -1.20 -15.82
C GLU A 17 -17.31 -0.65 -15.80
N VAL A 18 -18.06 -0.84 -16.89
CA VAL A 18 -19.46 -0.42 -16.97
C VAL A 18 -20.31 -1.18 -15.96
N LEU A 19 -20.13 -2.50 -15.85
CA LEU A 19 -20.86 -3.31 -14.89
C LEU A 19 -20.54 -2.91 -13.43
N CYS A 20 -19.27 -2.69 -13.10
CA CYS A 20 -18.85 -2.20 -11.78
C CYS A 20 -19.50 -0.85 -11.43
N ARG A 21 -19.55 0.10 -12.37
CA ARG A 21 -20.21 1.40 -12.16
C ARG A 21 -21.72 1.27 -11.94
N LEU A 22 -22.37 0.32 -12.59
CA LEU A 22 -23.81 0.08 -12.42
C LEU A 22 -24.16 -0.56 -11.07
N MET A 23 -23.25 -1.37 -10.53
CA MET A 23 -23.37 -2.04 -9.23
C MET A 23 -22.94 -1.17 -8.05
N ALA A 24 -22.28 -0.04 -8.28
CA ALA A 24 -21.88 0.89 -7.22
C ALA A 24 -23.05 1.78 -6.77
N PRO A 25 -23.20 2.04 -5.45
CA PRO A 25 -24.16 3.02 -4.96
C PRO A 25 -23.77 4.44 -5.38
N LYS A 26 -24.77 5.23 -5.78
CA LYS A 26 -24.57 6.64 -6.16
C LYS A 26 -25.10 7.53 -5.04
N PHE A 27 -24.21 8.29 -4.43
CA PHE A 27 -24.58 9.28 -3.42
C PHE A 27 -24.55 10.69 -4.01
N THR A 28 -25.50 11.52 -3.59
CA THR A 28 -25.48 12.95 -3.85
C THR A 28 -25.53 13.70 -2.51
N ASP A 29 -24.99 14.91 -2.47
CA ASP A 29 -24.91 15.72 -1.24
C ASP A 29 -26.29 16.06 -0.65
N LYS A 30 -27.37 15.89 -1.42
CA LYS A 30 -28.75 16.14 -1.01
C LYS A 30 -29.48 14.89 -0.47
N MET A 31 -28.84 13.71 -0.44
CA MET A 31 -29.47 12.48 0.05
C MET A 31 -29.37 12.35 1.57
N THR A 32 -30.52 12.14 2.22
CA THR A 32 -30.62 11.85 3.65
C THR A 32 -30.11 10.44 3.99
N GLU A 33 -29.76 10.19 5.26
CA GLU A 33 -29.28 8.86 5.70
C GLU A 33 -30.21 7.69 5.32
N PRO A 34 -31.55 7.79 5.45
CA PRO A 34 -32.46 6.74 4.99
C PRO A 34 -32.40 6.51 3.46
N GLN A 35 -32.19 7.56 2.68
CA GLN A 35 -32.07 7.46 1.22
C GLN A 35 -30.75 6.79 0.81
N ARG A 36 -29.66 7.06 1.53
CA ARG A 36 -28.36 6.40 1.33
C ARG A 36 -28.43 4.91 1.69
N ALA A 37 -29.14 4.56 2.77
CA ALA A 37 -29.38 3.17 3.16
C ALA A 37 -30.21 2.40 2.11
N ALA A 38 -31.27 3.02 1.57
CA ALA A 38 -32.11 2.42 0.53
C ALA A 38 -31.36 2.20 -0.80
N GLU A 39 -30.50 3.14 -1.22
CA GLU A 39 -29.65 2.99 -2.40
C GLU A 39 -28.64 1.85 -2.22
N THR A 40 -28.03 1.76 -1.03
CA THR A 40 -27.08 0.70 -0.70
C THR A 40 -27.74 -0.69 -0.74
N ALA A 41 -28.93 -0.83 -0.16
CA ALA A 41 -29.71 -2.08 -0.19
C ALA A 41 -30.07 -2.48 -1.63
N THR A 42 -30.52 -1.52 -2.44
CA THR A 42 -30.87 -1.74 -3.85
C THR A 42 -29.68 -2.25 -4.65
N LYS A 43 -28.49 -1.67 -4.45
CA LYS A 43 -27.27 -2.09 -5.15
C LYS A 43 -26.74 -3.44 -4.67
N ALA A 44 -26.86 -3.75 -3.38
CA ALA A 44 -26.53 -5.07 -2.85
C ALA A 44 -27.39 -6.17 -3.50
N ASP A 45 -28.67 -5.90 -3.77
CA ASP A 45 -29.54 -6.86 -4.46
C ASP A 45 -29.18 -7.02 -5.95
N VAL A 46 -28.75 -5.95 -6.62
CA VAL A 46 -28.20 -6.04 -7.98
C VAL A 46 -26.93 -6.90 -8.00
N GLN A 47 -26.02 -6.71 -7.05
CA GLN A 47 -24.80 -7.51 -6.94
C GLN A 47 -25.11 -8.99 -6.74
N LYS A 48 -26.06 -9.34 -5.85
CA LYS A 48 -26.49 -10.74 -5.65
C LYS A 48 -27.01 -11.39 -6.94
N LYS A 49 -27.79 -10.65 -7.74
CA LYS A 49 -28.32 -11.16 -9.02
C LYS A 49 -27.23 -11.38 -10.07
N VAL A 50 -26.27 -10.47 -10.17
CA VAL A 50 -25.11 -10.62 -11.07
C VAL A 50 -24.25 -11.82 -10.67
N MET A 51 -24.01 -12.01 -9.36
CA MET A 51 -23.25 -13.16 -8.87
C MET A 51 -23.99 -14.50 -9.06
N ALA A 52 -25.31 -14.52 -8.91
CA ALA A 52 -26.13 -15.70 -9.21
C ALA A 52 -26.07 -16.05 -10.70
N HIS A 53 -26.07 -15.04 -11.57
CA HIS A 53 -25.89 -15.22 -13.02
C HIS A 53 -24.52 -15.75 -13.38
N LEU A 54 -23.46 -15.17 -12.79
CA LEU A 54 -22.10 -15.63 -12.99
C LEU A 54 -21.95 -17.11 -12.64
N ARG A 55 -22.51 -17.53 -11.50
CA ARG A 55 -22.51 -18.93 -11.08
C ARG A 55 -23.28 -19.83 -12.06
N ALA A 56 -24.42 -19.37 -12.56
CA ALA A 56 -25.25 -20.15 -13.49
C ALA A 56 -24.63 -20.29 -14.90
N VAL A 57 -23.84 -19.30 -15.33
CA VAL A 57 -23.18 -19.31 -16.66
C VAL A 57 -21.85 -20.07 -16.61
N THR A 58 -21.07 -19.89 -15.54
CA THR A 58 -19.72 -20.48 -15.44
C THR A 58 -19.67 -21.80 -14.70
N GLY A 59 -20.70 -22.14 -13.92
CA GLY A 59 -20.68 -23.27 -12.98
C GLY A 59 -19.78 -23.04 -11.76
N LEU A 60 -19.06 -21.92 -11.69
CA LEU A 60 -18.08 -21.61 -10.66
C LEU A 60 -18.65 -20.62 -9.64
N THR A 61 -18.24 -20.77 -8.38
CA THR A 61 -18.55 -19.80 -7.31
C THR A 61 -17.34 -18.91 -7.08
N ILE A 62 -17.12 -17.96 -7.97
CA ILE A 62 -15.96 -17.05 -7.98
C ILE A 62 -16.41 -15.59 -8.00
N ALA A 63 -15.57 -14.69 -7.47
CA ALA A 63 -15.84 -13.26 -7.49
C ALA A 63 -15.71 -12.68 -8.92
N LEU A 64 -16.43 -11.60 -9.22
CA LEU A 64 -16.40 -10.96 -10.55
C LEU A 64 -14.98 -10.53 -11.01
N PRO A 65 -14.09 -9.98 -10.15
CA PRO A 65 -12.71 -9.66 -10.55
C PRO A 65 -11.89 -10.92 -10.88
N VAL A 66 -12.19 -12.05 -10.22
CA VAL A 66 -11.53 -13.33 -10.49
C VAL A 66 -12.00 -13.89 -11.84
N PHE A 67 -13.30 -13.81 -12.14
CA PHE A 67 -13.82 -14.15 -13.47
C PHE A 67 -13.20 -13.29 -14.57
N HIS A 68 -13.07 -11.98 -14.35
CA HIS A 68 -12.50 -11.05 -15.33
C HIS A 68 -11.05 -11.43 -15.70
N ASN A 69 -10.24 -11.78 -14.71
CA ASN A 69 -8.82 -12.12 -14.87
C ASN A 69 -8.56 -13.60 -15.17
N ASN A 70 -9.61 -14.44 -15.23
CA ASN A 70 -9.44 -15.87 -15.49
C ASN A 70 -9.13 -16.12 -16.98
N ALA A 71 -8.00 -16.80 -17.25
CA ALA A 71 -7.54 -17.15 -18.60
C ALA A 71 -8.34 -18.30 -19.25
N ASP A 72 -9.09 -19.07 -18.46
CA ASP A 72 -9.92 -20.18 -18.93
C ASP A 72 -11.17 -19.73 -19.71
N PHE A 73 -11.52 -18.44 -19.61
CA PHE A 73 -12.65 -17.84 -20.33
C PHE A 73 -12.15 -16.94 -21.45
N SER A 74 -12.69 -17.14 -22.65
CA SER A 74 -12.35 -16.30 -23.80
C SER A 74 -12.85 -14.86 -23.61
N ASP A 75 -12.21 -13.91 -24.31
CA ASP A 75 -12.66 -12.52 -24.31
C ASP A 75 -14.09 -12.38 -24.82
N ASP A 76 -14.50 -13.21 -25.78
CA ASP A 76 -15.87 -13.23 -26.32
C ASP A 76 -16.90 -13.71 -25.27
N ASP A 77 -16.55 -14.71 -24.44
CA ASP A 77 -17.41 -15.19 -23.35
C ASP A 77 -17.58 -14.12 -22.26
N LYS A 78 -16.48 -13.43 -21.91
CA LYS A 78 -16.51 -12.32 -20.95
C LYS A 78 -17.35 -11.17 -21.48
N ILE A 79 -17.19 -10.80 -22.76
CA ILE A 79 -17.98 -9.75 -23.41
C ILE A 79 -19.47 -10.12 -23.43
N ALA A 80 -19.81 -11.37 -23.74
CA ALA A 80 -21.20 -11.85 -23.72
C ALA A 80 -21.81 -11.74 -22.32
N PHE A 81 -21.09 -12.21 -21.30
CA PHE A 81 -21.51 -12.10 -19.90
C PHE A 81 -21.75 -10.64 -19.47
N TYR A 82 -20.83 -9.72 -19.79
CA TYR A 82 -20.99 -8.31 -19.45
C TYR A 82 -22.17 -7.66 -20.17
N LYS A 83 -22.39 -8.00 -21.44
CA LYS A 83 -23.54 -7.50 -22.21
C LYS A 83 -24.86 -7.93 -21.59
N ASP A 84 -24.99 -9.19 -21.20
CA ASP A 84 -26.20 -9.73 -20.56
C ASP A 84 -26.48 -9.02 -19.23
N CYS A 85 -25.45 -8.84 -18.40
CA CYS A 85 -25.57 -8.15 -17.12
C CYS A 85 -25.93 -6.67 -17.28
N VAL A 86 -25.23 -5.95 -18.16
CA VAL A 86 -25.48 -4.51 -18.41
C VAL A 86 -26.88 -4.31 -18.99
N SER A 87 -27.29 -5.12 -19.97
CA SER A 87 -28.64 -5.05 -20.55
C SER A 87 -29.71 -5.30 -19.48
N ALA A 88 -29.54 -6.34 -18.64
CA ALA A 88 -30.51 -6.65 -17.59
C ALA A 88 -30.63 -5.53 -16.55
N ILE A 89 -29.52 -4.88 -16.18
CA ILE A 89 -29.53 -3.77 -15.20
C ILE A 89 -30.15 -2.51 -15.80
N VAL A 90 -29.76 -2.13 -17.02
CA VAL A 90 -30.22 -0.90 -17.69
C VAL A 90 -31.70 -0.97 -18.04
N HIS A 91 -32.15 -2.11 -18.58
CA HIS A 91 -33.54 -2.29 -19.01
C HIS A 91 -34.44 -2.92 -17.93
N ARG A 92 -33.90 -3.23 -16.75
CA ARG A 92 -34.59 -3.91 -15.63
C ARG A 92 -35.16 -5.29 -16.01
N GLU A 93 -34.56 -5.95 -16.99
CA GLU A 93 -34.99 -7.24 -17.53
C GLU A 93 -34.33 -8.40 -16.78
N TRP A 94 -34.59 -8.51 -15.47
CA TRP A 94 -33.93 -9.51 -14.61
C TRP A 94 -34.19 -10.97 -15.01
N HIS A 95 -35.28 -11.23 -15.74
CA HIS A 95 -35.62 -12.57 -16.27
C HIS A 95 -34.60 -13.09 -17.29
N LYS A 96 -33.76 -12.21 -17.87
CA LYS A 96 -32.67 -12.59 -18.79
C LYS A 96 -31.46 -13.15 -18.06
N LEU A 97 -31.32 -12.85 -16.75
CA LEU A 97 -30.27 -13.42 -15.92
C LEU A 97 -30.68 -14.80 -15.40
N LYS A 98 -29.84 -15.80 -15.69
CA LYS A 98 -29.95 -17.18 -15.18
C LYS A 98 -29.56 -17.26 -13.69
N GLY A 99 -30.04 -18.27 -12.96
CA GLY A 99 -29.65 -18.55 -11.57
C GLY A 99 -30.58 -17.94 -10.52
N GLN A 100 -30.63 -18.55 -9.33
CA GLN A 100 -31.44 -18.08 -8.20
C GLN A 100 -30.53 -17.47 -7.13
N VAL A 101 -30.97 -16.35 -6.53
CA VAL A 101 -30.30 -15.77 -5.36
C VAL A 101 -30.58 -16.68 -4.17
N GLY A 102 -29.55 -17.35 -3.65
CA GLY A 102 -29.71 -18.27 -2.53
C GLY A 102 -30.24 -17.54 -1.29
N VAL A 103 -31.34 -18.05 -0.73
CA VAL A 103 -31.77 -17.73 0.64
C VAL A 103 -30.78 -18.45 1.55
N GLY A 104 -30.07 -17.71 2.41
CA GLY A 104 -29.02 -18.26 3.24
C GLY A 104 -29.54 -19.41 4.10
N ASP A 105 -28.96 -20.59 3.92
CA ASP A 105 -29.16 -21.70 4.85
C ASP A 105 -27.89 -22.54 5.03
N LYS A 106 -27.82 -23.13 6.23
CA LYS A 106 -26.66 -23.73 6.90
C LYS A 106 -25.88 -24.72 6.02
N ARG A 107 -24.55 -24.63 6.07
CA ARG A 107 -23.63 -25.65 5.53
C ARG A 107 -23.93 -27.00 6.18
N VAL A 108 -24.41 -27.94 5.37
CA VAL A 108 -24.32 -29.38 5.60
C VAL A 108 -23.14 -29.87 4.78
N GLU A 109 -22.14 -30.46 5.44
CA GLU A 109 -21.07 -31.21 4.79
C GLU A 109 -21.60 -32.51 4.20
N SER A 110 -21.13 -32.90 3.01
CA SER A 110 -21.06 -34.29 2.48
C SER A 110 -20.50 -34.27 1.04
N PRO A 111 -19.98 -35.38 0.48
CA PRO A 111 -18.62 -35.87 0.69
C PRO A 111 -17.87 -36.04 -0.65
N ALA A 112 -16.63 -36.53 -0.56
CA ALA A 112 -15.66 -36.78 -1.62
C ALA A 112 -16.21 -37.42 -2.91
N SER A 113 -15.66 -37.01 -4.06
CA SER A 113 -15.77 -37.76 -5.32
C SER A 113 -14.37 -38.11 -5.84
N ASP A 114 -14.14 -39.41 -5.97
CA ASP A 114 -13.00 -40.04 -6.61
C ASP A 114 -12.84 -39.59 -8.07
N ALA A 115 -11.61 -39.22 -8.44
CA ALA A 115 -11.13 -39.28 -9.82
C ALA A 115 -9.64 -39.64 -9.81
N ALA A 116 -9.32 -40.81 -10.38
CA ALA A 116 -7.97 -41.32 -10.55
C ALA A 116 -7.17 -40.49 -11.59
N PRO A 117 -5.83 -40.41 -11.48
CA PRO A 117 -5.02 -39.43 -12.20
C PRO A 117 -4.59 -39.91 -13.60
N ILE A 118 -4.49 -38.95 -14.54
CA ILE A 118 -3.75 -39.10 -15.79
C ILE A 118 -2.30 -38.69 -15.53
N VAL A 119 -1.39 -39.64 -15.68
CA VAL A 119 0.06 -39.46 -15.53
C VAL A 119 0.62 -38.80 -16.79
N SER A 120 1.37 -37.69 -16.63
CA SER A 120 2.36 -37.26 -17.62
C SER A 120 3.67 -36.93 -16.91
N ALA A 121 4.77 -37.45 -17.45
CA ALA A 121 6.09 -37.41 -16.84
C ALA A 121 6.70 -35.98 -16.88
N PRO A 122 7.49 -35.57 -15.88
CA PRO A 122 8.08 -34.24 -15.81
C PRO A 122 9.28 -34.07 -16.76
N GLN A 123 9.32 -32.95 -17.47
CA GLN A 123 10.54 -32.41 -18.09
C GLN A 123 11.23 -31.45 -17.12
N GLU A 124 12.53 -31.63 -16.88
CA GLU A 124 13.36 -30.74 -16.07
C GLU A 124 13.53 -29.35 -16.73
N PRO A 125 13.24 -28.24 -16.02
CA PRO A 125 13.67 -26.91 -16.45
C PRO A 125 15.13 -26.61 -16.03
N PRO A 126 15.88 -25.83 -16.83
CA PRO A 126 17.30 -25.58 -16.62
C PRO A 126 17.56 -24.60 -15.46
N ALA A 127 18.74 -24.74 -14.84
CA ALA A 127 19.18 -24.00 -13.66
C ALA A 127 19.26 -22.47 -13.88
N PRO A 128 18.83 -21.65 -12.90
CA PRO A 128 18.95 -20.20 -12.97
C PRO A 128 20.37 -19.70 -12.60
N THR A 129 20.90 -18.81 -13.44
CA THR A 129 22.14 -18.04 -13.22
C THR A 129 21.97 -16.97 -12.13
N VAL A 130 22.91 -16.93 -11.18
CA VAL A 130 22.99 -15.98 -10.06
C VAL A 130 23.52 -14.61 -10.52
N PRO A 131 22.84 -13.47 -10.27
CA PRO A 131 23.44 -12.14 -10.38
C PRO A 131 24.25 -11.77 -9.12
N ALA A 132 25.30 -10.98 -9.31
CA ALA A 132 26.28 -10.59 -8.30
C ALA A 132 25.71 -9.74 -7.13
N PRO A 133 26.33 -9.79 -5.93
CA PRO A 133 25.82 -9.15 -4.72
C PRO A 133 25.95 -7.63 -4.71
N VAL A 134 24.89 -6.94 -4.27
CA VAL A 134 24.87 -5.49 -3.98
C VAL A 134 25.26 -5.24 -2.52
N ASN A 135 26.13 -4.23 -2.33
CA ASN A 135 26.80 -3.84 -1.08
C ASN A 135 25.81 -3.27 -0.02
N PRO A 136 25.79 -3.78 1.22
CA PRO A 136 24.79 -3.42 2.24
C PRO A 136 24.91 -2.03 2.90
N ASP A 137 25.96 -1.24 2.62
CA ASP A 137 26.22 0.05 3.31
C ASP A 137 25.77 1.32 2.57
N SER A 138 24.93 1.20 1.53
CA SER A 138 24.41 2.38 0.82
C SER A 138 23.22 3.00 1.56
N VAL A 139 23.48 4.10 2.28
CA VAL A 139 22.42 4.95 2.84
C VAL A 139 21.60 5.55 1.69
N ILE A 140 20.28 5.29 1.69
CA ILE A 140 19.32 5.94 0.79
C ILE A 140 19.10 7.36 1.33
N GLU A 141 19.69 8.36 0.66
CA GLU A 141 19.42 9.77 0.99
C GLU A 141 17.99 10.14 0.57
N ILE A 142 17.11 10.39 1.54
CA ILE A 142 15.78 10.98 1.31
C ILE A 142 15.94 12.50 1.33
N LYS A 143 16.02 13.11 0.15
CA LYS A 143 16.08 14.57 0.02
C LYS A 143 14.71 15.15 -0.28
N GLU A 144 14.17 15.91 0.66
CA GLU A 144 13.22 17.00 0.34
C GLU A 144 14.03 18.16 -0.24
N SER A 145 14.56 18.01 -1.45
CA SER A 145 15.28 19.12 -2.09
C SER A 145 14.55 19.58 -3.34
N ASP A 146 14.03 20.80 -3.27
CA ASP A 146 13.52 21.56 -4.40
C ASP A 146 14.56 21.58 -5.54
N ASP A 147 15.85 21.52 -5.24
CA ASP A 147 16.94 21.70 -6.20
C ASP A 147 17.20 20.45 -7.07
N ASP A 148 17.11 19.22 -6.53
CA ASP A 148 17.29 17.99 -7.33
C ASP A 148 16.04 17.63 -8.14
N LEU A 149 14.84 17.91 -7.61
CA LEU A 149 13.59 17.84 -8.37
C LEU A 149 13.59 18.87 -9.52
N THR A 150 14.03 20.10 -9.24
CA THR A 150 14.20 21.15 -10.25
C THR A 150 15.20 20.73 -11.33
N LYS A 151 16.33 20.10 -10.98
CA LYS A 151 17.30 19.56 -11.96
C LYS A 151 16.73 18.42 -12.80
N ALA A 152 15.95 17.51 -12.21
CA ALA A 152 15.34 16.38 -12.93
C ALA A 152 14.25 16.85 -13.90
N ILE A 153 13.40 17.80 -13.46
CA ILE A 153 12.39 18.46 -14.28
C ILE A 153 13.05 19.27 -15.40
N LEU A 154 14.10 20.06 -15.08
CA LEU A 154 14.89 20.78 -16.07
C LEU A 154 15.52 19.84 -17.10
N LYS A 155 16.09 18.71 -16.72
CA LYS A 155 16.69 17.75 -17.68
C LYS A 155 15.66 17.20 -18.68
N ARG A 156 14.38 17.14 -18.30
CA ARG A 156 13.25 16.70 -19.14
C ARG A 156 12.60 17.82 -19.95
N ILE A 157 12.59 19.04 -19.42
CA ILE A 157 11.97 20.24 -20.01
C ILE A 157 12.96 21.00 -20.91
N ILE A 158 14.26 21.05 -20.58
CA ILE A 158 15.32 21.75 -21.35
C ILE A 158 15.37 21.34 -22.83
N PRO A 159 15.22 20.05 -23.21
CA PRO A 159 15.19 19.66 -24.63
C PRO A 159 13.90 20.08 -25.36
N ARG A 160 12.86 20.51 -24.63
CA ARG A 160 11.50 20.77 -25.11
C ARG A 160 11.09 22.24 -25.04
N LEU A 161 11.89 23.10 -24.42
CA LEU A 161 11.62 24.54 -24.34
C LEU A 161 11.94 25.23 -25.67
N PRO A 162 11.02 26.05 -26.22
CA PRO A 162 11.26 26.81 -27.43
C PRO A 162 12.33 27.88 -27.19
N LYS A 163 13.13 28.19 -28.23
CA LYS A 163 14.07 29.32 -28.19
C LYS A 163 13.35 30.61 -28.62
N GLY A 164 12.68 31.26 -27.66
CA GLY A 164 12.20 32.64 -27.74
C GLY A 164 11.42 32.99 -26.47
N GLY A 165 11.55 34.23 -25.97
CA GLY A 165 11.19 34.65 -24.60
C GLY A 165 9.99 33.93 -23.98
N VAL A 166 10.19 33.29 -22.83
CA VAL A 166 9.14 32.46 -22.23
C VAL A 166 8.17 33.34 -21.44
N ASP A 167 6.91 33.31 -21.87
CA ASP A 167 5.77 33.76 -21.09
C ASP A 167 5.64 32.89 -19.83
N ALA A 168 5.64 33.52 -18.65
CA ALA A 168 5.54 32.84 -17.36
C ALA A 168 4.26 31.97 -17.27
N ASP A 169 3.21 32.36 -17.98
CA ASP A 169 1.97 31.59 -18.03
C ASP A 169 2.08 30.36 -18.92
N ALA A 170 2.88 30.38 -19.98
CA ALA A 170 3.15 29.20 -20.82
C ALA A 170 3.95 28.13 -20.08
N VAL A 171 4.92 28.50 -19.24
CA VAL A 171 5.64 27.54 -18.37
C VAL A 171 4.72 26.96 -17.31
N LYS A 172 3.88 27.80 -16.67
CA LYS A 172 2.87 27.31 -15.74
C LYS A 172 1.88 26.38 -16.43
N GLN A 173 1.51 26.64 -17.69
CA GLN A 173 0.63 25.78 -18.48
C GLN A 173 1.26 24.45 -18.86
N ILE A 174 2.51 24.44 -19.33
CA ILE A 174 3.24 23.21 -19.70
C ILE A 174 3.45 22.33 -18.46
N VAL A 175 3.83 22.93 -17.33
CA VAL A 175 3.90 22.22 -16.05
C VAL A 175 2.53 21.66 -15.68
N ARG A 176 1.45 22.46 -15.77
CA ARG A 176 0.07 21.98 -15.52
C ARG A 176 -0.44 20.92 -16.52
N SER A 177 0.03 20.91 -17.77
CA SER A 177 -0.45 20.02 -18.83
C SER A 177 0.33 18.72 -18.98
N GLU A 178 1.60 18.68 -18.57
CA GLU A 178 2.44 17.47 -18.56
C GLU A 178 2.30 16.69 -17.24
N LEU A 179 1.74 17.32 -16.19
CA LEU A 179 1.47 16.68 -14.90
C LEU A 179 0.21 15.78 -14.81
N PRO A 180 -0.77 15.77 -15.76
CA PRO A 180 -1.92 14.87 -15.62
C PRO A 180 -1.79 13.49 -16.31
N PHE A 181 -1.23 13.34 -17.51
CA PHE A 181 -1.27 12.03 -18.22
C PHE A 181 -0.13 11.87 -19.23
N ALA A 182 0.39 10.66 -19.38
CA ALA A 182 1.42 10.31 -20.35
C ALA A 182 0.86 10.10 -21.79
N LEU A 183 1.53 10.73 -22.78
CA LEU A 183 1.65 10.44 -24.25
C LEU A 183 0.44 10.69 -25.20
N PRO A 184 0.61 10.84 -26.56
CA PRO A 184 1.72 11.25 -27.45
C PRO A 184 1.35 12.37 -28.49
N ASP A 185 2.28 12.70 -29.40
CA ASP A 185 2.16 13.53 -30.64
C ASP A 185 2.29 15.07 -30.57
N ILE A 186 3.53 15.57 -30.45
CA ILE A 186 3.90 16.98 -30.73
C ILE A 186 5.15 17.03 -31.67
N HIS A 187 5.46 15.94 -32.37
CA HIS A 187 6.72 15.83 -33.11
C HIS A 187 6.77 16.69 -34.39
N ASP A 188 5.61 17.03 -34.97
CA ASP A 188 5.51 17.75 -36.24
C ASP A 188 5.43 19.28 -36.09
N GLU A 189 4.95 19.80 -34.97
CA GLU A 189 4.93 21.25 -34.71
C GLU A 189 6.29 21.79 -34.27
N VAL A 190 7.10 20.98 -33.59
CA VAL A 190 8.42 21.36 -33.06
C VAL A 190 9.47 21.57 -34.16
N LYS A 191 9.34 20.86 -35.29
CA LYS A 191 10.29 20.98 -36.41
C LYS A 191 10.20 22.35 -37.11
N LYS A 192 9.03 22.99 -37.08
CA LYS A 192 8.81 24.33 -37.66
C LYS A 192 9.40 25.47 -36.82
N ALA A 193 9.60 25.26 -35.52
CA ALA A 193 9.93 26.32 -34.57
C ALA A 193 11.44 26.46 -34.24
N LEU A 194 12.29 25.56 -34.75
CA LEU A 194 13.68 25.37 -34.28
C LEU A 194 14.75 26.36 -34.81
N SER A 195 14.40 27.53 -35.36
CA SER A 195 15.36 28.31 -36.14
C SER A 195 16.22 29.37 -35.42
N ASN A 196 16.01 29.80 -34.16
CA ASN A 196 16.81 30.93 -33.62
C ASN A 196 17.25 30.77 -32.14
N GLY A 197 18.56 30.91 -31.83
CA GLY A 197 19.25 30.84 -30.50
C GLY A 197 18.69 31.79 -29.42
N SER A 198 18.93 31.75 -28.09
CA SER A 198 19.68 31.01 -27.04
C SER A 198 19.12 31.46 -25.65
N PHE A 199 19.18 30.67 -24.56
CA PHE A 199 18.36 30.88 -23.31
C PHE A 199 19.13 30.82 -21.96
N PRO A 200 18.80 31.65 -20.93
CA PRO A 200 19.44 31.66 -19.60
C PRO A 200 18.74 30.74 -18.55
N VAL A 201 19.51 29.83 -17.96
CA VAL A 201 19.07 28.68 -17.14
C VAL A 201 18.56 29.05 -15.73
N GLU A 202 19.04 30.13 -15.11
CA GLU A 202 18.70 30.48 -13.73
C GLU A 202 17.27 30.99 -13.53
N ARG A 203 16.71 31.68 -14.52
CA ARG A 203 15.35 32.23 -14.44
C ARG A 203 14.28 31.14 -14.46
N VAL A 204 14.56 30.02 -15.12
CA VAL A 204 13.67 28.85 -15.17
C VAL A 204 13.68 28.11 -13.84
N LYS A 205 14.84 28.01 -13.17
CA LYS A 205 14.93 27.42 -11.82
C LYS A 205 14.02 28.13 -10.82
N ASN A 206 14.05 29.46 -10.81
CA ASN A 206 13.26 30.24 -9.86
C ASN A 206 11.75 30.12 -10.09
N LEU A 207 11.31 30.14 -11.36
CA LEU A 207 9.89 30.01 -11.70
C LEU A 207 9.34 28.60 -11.42
N ILE A 208 10.17 27.56 -11.58
CA ILE A 208 9.80 26.18 -11.22
C ILE A 208 9.72 26.03 -9.70
N ALA A 209 10.70 26.57 -8.95
CA ALA A 209 10.69 26.54 -7.49
C ALA A 209 9.46 27.26 -6.91
N GLU A 210 9.11 28.44 -7.45
CA GLU A 210 7.87 29.15 -7.06
C GLU A 210 6.61 28.35 -7.38
N ALA A 211 6.54 27.71 -8.55
CA ALA A 211 5.40 26.89 -8.94
C ALA A 211 5.26 25.61 -8.09
N ILE A 212 6.36 24.96 -7.72
CA ILE A 212 6.37 23.79 -6.83
C ILE A 212 5.91 24.18 -5.42
N LYS A 213 6.40 25.33 -4.93
CA LYS A 213 6.05 25.88 -3.62
C LYS A 213 4.56 26.25 -3.50
N ASP A 214 3.99 26.83 -4.56
CA ASP A 214 2.56 27.19 -4.63
C ASP A 214 1.63 25.97 -4.73
N MET A 215 2.13 24.82 -5.20
CA MET A 215 1.30 23.62 -5.41
C MET A 215 1.24 22.68 -4.20
N GLY A 216 2.13 22.83 -3.20
CA GLY A 216 2.13 21.99 -1.99
C GLY A 216 2.25 20.49 -2.27
N VAL A 217 2.78 20.10 -3.43
CA VAL A 217 2.86 18.70 -3.86
C VAL A 217 4.20 18.15 -3.38
N GLN A 218 4.20 17.45 -2.25
CA GLN A 218 5.33 16.61 -1.86
C GLN A 218 5.40 15.41 -2.82
N ARG A 219 6.28 15.50 -3.82
CA ARG A 219 6.71 14.35 -4.61
C ARG A 219 7.95 13.78 -3.95
N ILE A 220 7.89 12.50 -3.59
CA ILE A 220 9.03 11.83 -2.98
C ILE A 220 9.82 11.17 -4.10
N ALA A 221 11.04 11.65 -4.29
CA ALA A 221 12.03 11.07 -5.18
C ALA A 221 13.01 10.26 -4.31
N ILE A 222 13.18 8.99 -4.63
CA ILE A 222 14.01 8.07 -3.83
C ILE A 222 15.26 7.78 -4.61
N ILE A 223 16.42 8.05 -4.01
CA ILE A 223 17.71 7.72 -4.59
C ILE A 223 18.02 6.28 -4.19
N SER A 224 17.96 5.36 -5.13
CA SER A 224 18.32 3.97 -4.86
C SER A 224 19.78 3.86 -4.42
N PRO A 225 20.18 2.74 -3.80
CA PRO A 225 21.59 2.35 -3.61
C PRO A 225 22.48 2.48 -4.86
N THR A 226 21.87 2.37 -6.04
CA THR A 226 22.54 2.47 -7.35
C THR A 226 22.61 3.90 -7.89
N GLY A 227 22.11 4.89 -7.14
CA GLY A 227 22.05 6.30 -7.55
C GLY A 227 20.89 6.64 -8.50
N GLU A 228 19.98 5.70 -8.74
CA GLU A 228 18.81 5.90 -9.61
C GLU A 228 17.72 6.64 -8.84
N VAL A 229 17.27 7.77 -9.40
CA VAL A 229 16.16 8.54 -8.83
C VAL A 229 14.84 7.94 -9.31
N LYS A 230 14.13 7.25 -8.42
CA LYS A 230 12.81 6.68 -8.69
C LYS A 230 11.72 7.65 -8.21
N GLU A 231 10.92 8.14 -9.15
CA GLU A 231 9.77 8.99 -8.84
C GLU A 231 8.56 8.11 -8.49
N VAL A 232 8.12 8.13 -7.22
CA VAL A 232 6.93 7.39 -6.78
C VAL A 232 5.64 8.22 -6.86
N GLY A 233 5.71 9.42 -7.43
CA GLY A 233 4.56 10.32 -7.56
C GLY A 233 4.18 10.99 -6.24
N ARG A 234 2.93 11.46 -6.15
CA ARG A 234 2.39 12.03 -4.90
C ARG A 234 2.14 10.91 -3.91
N GLN A 235 2.66 11.07 -2.71
CA GLN A 235 2.55 10.09 -1.63
C GLN A 235 1.94 10.74 -0.39
N HIS A 236 1.58 9.90 0.58
CA HIS A 236 1.15 10.33 1.90
C HIS A 236 2.25 11.19 2.56
N TYR A 237 1.87 12.26 3.24
CA TYR A 237 2.81 13.18 3.89
C TYR A 237 3.79 12.52 4.89
N LYS A 238 3.41 11.39 5.51
CA LYS A 238 4.30 10.56 6.37
C LYS A 238 5.05 9.45 5.63
N PHE A 239 4.99 9.38 4.29
CA PHE A 239 5.68 8.34 3.52
C PHE A 239 7.21 8.43 3.64
N GLY A 240 7.76 9.65 3.75
CA GLY A 240 9.19 9.84 4.03
C GLY A 240 9.62 9.19 5.35
N LEU A 241 8.82 9.34 6.41
CA LEU A 241 9.05 8.67 7.69
C LEU A 241 9.00 7.16 7.57
N LEU A 242 8.00 6.62 6.86
CA LEU A 242 7.92 5.17 6.59
C LEU A 242 9.17 4.66 5.85
N MET A 243 9.61 5.38 4.82
CA MET A 243 10.82 5.04 4.06
C MET A 243 12.09 5.07 4.94
N ALA A 244 12.22 6.05 5.83
CA ALA A 244 13.34 6.13 6.76
C ALA A 244 13.36 4.92 7.71
N CYS A 245 12.22 4.52 8.27
CA CYS A 245 12.10 3.36 9.15
C CYS A 245 12.45 2.03 8.44
N VAL A 246 11.89 1.78 7.26
CA VAL A 246 12.13 0.52 6.53
C VAL A 246 13.54 0.41 5.96
N SER A 247 14.19 1.55 5.66
CA SER A 247 15.59 1.59 5.24
C SER A 247 16.53 1.09 6.33
N GLN A 248 16.16 1.29 7.61
CA GLN A 248 16.87 0.76 8.79
C GLN A 248 16.52 -0.71 9.12
N ARG A 249 15.75 -1.37 8.25
CA ARG A 249 15.21 -2.74 8.43
C ARG A 249 14.40 -2.90 9.72
N LEU A 250 13.75 -1.82 10.16
CA LEU A 250 12.83 -1.86 11.30
C LEU A 250 11.48 -2.43 10.84
N CYS A 251 10.90 -3.30 11.66
CA CYS A 251 9.52 -3.75 11.45
C CYS A 251 8.59 -2.58 11.80
N VAL A 252 7.74 -2.16 10.86
CA VAL A 252 6.88 -0.98 11.03
C VAL A 252 5.43 -1.40 11.21
N MET A 253 4.72 -0.79 12.15
CA MET A 253 3.26 -0.91 12.25
C MET A 253 2.63 0.44 11.93
N LEU A 254 1.83 0.50 10.87
CA LEU A 254 1.02 1.65 10.47
C LEU A 254 -0.33 1.58 11.19
N VAL A 255 -0.59 2.53 12.09
CA VAL A 255 -1.84 2.60 12.85
C VAL A 255 -2.65 3.80 12.40
N GLY A 256 -3.86 3.59 11.90
CA GLY A 256 -4.72 4.70 11.51
C GLY A 256 -6.04 4.23 10.91
N PRO A 257 -6.94 5.13 10.55
CA PRO A 257 -8.28 4.76 10.12
C PRO A 257 -8.29 3.90 8.84
N ALA A 258 -9.39 3.18 8.64
CA ALA A 258 -9.65 2.45 7.40
C ALA A 258 -9.69 3.44 6.22
N GLY A 259 -9.12 3.06 5.08
CA GLY A 259 -9.03 3.96 3.92
C GLY A 259 -7.93 5.03 3.99
N GLY A 260 -7.12 5.09 5.07
CA GLY A 260 -5.98 6.02 5.16
C GLY A 260 -4.79 5.70 4.24
N GLY A 261 -4.90 4.67 3.39
CA GLY A 261 -3.85 4.34 2.42
C GLY A 261 -2.66 3.53 2.97
N LYS A 262 -2.80 2.86 4.12
CA LYS A 262 -1.74 2.00 4.72
C LYS A 262 -1.22 0.94 3.74
N THR A 263 -2.14 0.19 3.11
CA THR A 263 -1.83 -0.84 2.11
C THR A 263 -1.12 -0.24 0.89
N THR A 264 -1.60 0.92 0.43
CA THR A 264 -0.98 1.67 -0.68
C THR A 264 0.42 2.14 -0.30
N GLY A 265 0.62 2.65 0.91
CA GLY A 265 1.92 3.07 1.42
C GLY A 265 2.93 1.91 1.40
N ALA A 266 2.56 0.74 1.90
CA ALA A 266 3.42 -0.45 1.86
C ALA A 266 3.75 -0.91 0.42
N ALA A 267 2.77 -0.89 -0.48
CA ALA A 267 3.01 -1.20 -1.89
C ALA A 267 3.95 -0.19 -2.55
N MET A 268 3.83 1.10 -2.20
CA MET A 268 4.71 2.16 -2.70
C MET A 268 6.12 2.06 -2.14
N VAL A 269 6.32 1.54 -0.91
CA VAL A 269 7.64 1.17 -0.38
C VAL A 269 8.28 0.08 -1.24
N ALA A 270 7.53 -0.97 -1.57
CA ALA A 270 8.06 -2.04 -2.43
C ALA A 270 8.43 -1.51 -3.82
N LYS A 271 7.56 -0.68 -4.41
CA LYS A 271 7.82 -0.03 -5.70
C LYS A 271 9.05 0.87 -5.63
N ALA A 272 9.18 1.67 -4.57
CA ALA A 272 10.32 2.54 -4.30
C ALA A 272 11.64 1.78 -4.28
N LEU A 273 11.67 0.66 -3.57
CA LEU A 273 12.87 -0.16 -3.36
C LEU A 273 13.12 -1.18 -4.48
N ASP A 274 12.24 -1.24 -5.48
CA ASP A 274 12.26 -2.26 -6.53
C ASP A 274 12.21 -3.70 -6.00
N MET A 275 11.41 -3.89 -4.95
CA MET A 275 11.28 -5.14 -4.22
C MET A 275 9.94 -5.81 -4.52
N LYS A 276 9.90 -7.15 -4.40
CA LYS A 276 8.65 -7.90 -4.43
C LYS A 276 7.73 -7.42 -3.31
N PHE A 277 6.44 -7.29 -3.60
CA PHE A 277 5.42 -6.94 -2.64
C PHE A 277 4.50 -8.13 -2.38
N GLY A 278 4.22 -8.41 -1.12
CA GLY A 278 3.16 -9.31 -0.70
C GLY A 278 2.28 -8.67 0.35
N ALA A 279 1.01 -9.03 0.36
CA ALA A 279 0.06 -8.60 1.38
C ALA A 279 -0.81 -9.77 1.82
N MET A 280 -1.11 -9.82 3.11
CA MET A 280 -2.00 -10.79 3.73
C MET A 280 -2.86 -10.07 4.76
N SER A 281 -4.19 -10.18 4.64
CA SER A 281 -5.11 -9.70 5.67
C SER A 281 -5.27 -10.74 6.77
N LEU A 282 -5.22 -10.31 8.01
CA LEU A 282 -5.34 -11.17 9.18
C LEU A 282 -6.74 -11.11 9.78
N GLY A 283 -7.13 -12.20 10.43
CA GLY A 283 -8.41 -12.28 11.12
C GLY A 283 -8.46 -13.38 12.18
N PRO A 284 -9.66 -13.65 12.71
CA PRO A 284 -9.84 -14.62 13.80
C PRO A 284 -9.50 -16.06 13.44
N MET A 285 -9.55 -16.41 12.15
CA MET A 285 -9.31 -17.77 11.64
C MET A 285 -7.91 -17.95 11.05
N THR A 286 -7.06 -16.92 11.04
CA THR A 286 -5.73 -17.04 10.45
C THR A 286 -4.87 -18.01 11.27
N SER A 287 -4.40 -19.06 10.65
CA SER A 287 -3.67 -20.16 11.26
C SER A 287 -2.15 -20.03 11.06
N LYS A 288 -1.35 -20.83 11.77
CA LYS A 288 0.10 -20.91 11.52
C LYS A 288 0.42 -21.40 10.09
N ALA A 289 -0.46 -22.22 9.51
CA ALA A 289 -0.29 -22.72 8.14
C ALA A 289 -0.46 -21.60 7.10
N ASP A 290 -1.29 -20.58 7.38
CA ASP A 290 -1.39 -19.40 6.51
C ASP A 290 -0.11 -18.56 6.51
N PHE A 291 0.60 -18.53 7.65
CA PHE A 291 1.88 -17.83 7.78
C PHE A 291 3.04 -18.58 7.14
N TYR A 292 3.17 -19.89 7.40
CA TYR A 292 4.39 -20.64 7.07
C TYR A 292 4.16 -21.89 6.22
N GLY A 293 2.96 -22.12 5.73
CA GLY A 293 2.62 -23.27 4.91
C GLY A 293 2.39 -24.54 5.72
N TYR A 294 2.24 -25.66 5.01
CA TYR A 294 2.03 -26.97 5.60
C TYR A 294 2.68 -28.06 4.74
N LYS A 295 2.93 -29.24 5.35
CA LYS A 295 3.25 -30.46 4.60
C LYS A 295 1.97 -31.25 4.38
N ASP A 296 1.72 -31.67 3.15
CA ASP A 296 0.58 -32.54 2.85
C ASP A 296 0.87 -34.02 3.20
N ALA A 297 -0.10 -34.89 2.93
CA ALA A 297 0.01 -36.32 3.21
C ALA A 297 1.08 -37.03 2.35
N THR A 298 1.49 -36.44 1.24
CA THR A 298 2.57 -36.96 0.38
C THR A 298 3.95 -36.50 0.85
N GLY A 299 3.99 -35.55 1.79
CA GLY A 299 5.21 -34.95 2.31
C GLY A 299 5.64 -33.69 1.55
N GLU A 300 4.89 -33.26 0.53
CA GLU A 300 5.15 -32.03 -0.21
C GLU A 300 4.85 -30.80 0.66
N TYR A 301 5.76 -29.84 0.64
CA TYR A 301 5.62 -28.60 1.38
C TYR A 301 4.97 -27.52 0.52
N HIS A 302 3.76 -27.14 0.92
CA HIS A 302 3.01 -26.04 0.34
C HIS A 302 3.36 -24.77 1.09
N THR A 303 4.23 -23.95 0.49
CA THR A 303 4.71 -22.70 1.07
C THR A 303 3.70 -21.56 0.93
N THR A 304 3.95 -20.43 1.60
CA THR A 304 3.08 -19.24 1.64
C THR A 304 3.82 -18.02 1.13
N LEU A 305 3.07 -16.98 0.79
CA LEU A 305 3.63 -15.69 0.36
C LEU A 305 4.58 -15.08 1.41
N LEU A 306 4.20 -15.15 2.70
CA LEU A 306 5.05 -14.66 3.78
C LEU A 306 6.37 -15.44 3.85
N ALA A 307 6.31 -16.78 3.84
CA ALA A 307 7.52 -17.61 3.92
C ALA A 307 8.43 -17.38 2.70
N GLN A 308 7.86 -17.29 1.50
CA GLN A 308 8.60 -16.99 0.28
C GLN A 308 9.29 -15.62 0.34
N ILE A 309 8.57 -14.57 0.73
CA ILE A 309 9.15 -13.21 0.83
C ILE A 309 10.17 -13.12 1.97
N ALA A 310 9.93 -13.80 3.09
CA ALA A 310 10.89 -13.88 4.19
C ALA A 310 12.20 -14.57 3.79
N GLU A 311 12.14 -15.61 2.96
CA GLU A 311 13.32 -16.36 2.49
C GLU A 311 14.02 -15.67 1.31
N GLN A 312 13.28 -14.99 0.43
CA GLN A 312 13.81 -14.43 -0.84
C GLN A 312 14.03 -12.90 -0.81
N GLY A 313 13.55 -12.22 0.23
CA GLY A 313 13.56 -10.77 0.31
C GLY A 313 12.36 -10.12 -0.37
N GLY A 314 12.01 -8.92 0.10
CA GLY A 314 10.85 -8.19 -0.34
C GLY A 314 10.09 -7.55 0.80
N VAL A 315 9.04 -6.82 0.45
CA VAL A 315 8.16 -6.14 1.40
C VAL A 315 6.90 -6.98 1.61
N MET A 316 6.68 -7.40 2.84
CA MET A 316 5.46 -8.08 3.25
C MET A 316 4.60 -7.17 4.12
N LEU A 317 3.33 -7.02 3.74
CA LEU A 317 2.31 -6.36 4.54
C LEU A 317 1.42 -7.40 5.25
N LEU A 318 1.33 -7.30 6.57
CA LEU A 318 0.34 -8.01 7.38
C LEU A 318 -0.77 -7.03 7.77
N ASP A 319 -1.82 -7.00 6.96
CA ASP A 319 -2.93 -6.05 7.09
C ASP A 319 -3.95 -6.54 8.13
N GLU A 320 -4.70 -5.61 8.71
CA GLU A 320 -5.66 -5.87 9.79
C GLU A 320 -5.08 -6.62 11.00
N TRP A 321 -3.87 -6.26 11.40
CA TRP A 321 -3.14 -6.88 12.51
C TRP A 321 -3.93 -6.91 13.82
N ASP A 322 -4.74 -5.89 14.08
CA ASP A 322 -5.62 -5.77 15.24
C ASP A 322 -6.93 -6.58 15.15
N ALA A 323 -7.26 -7.17 13.99
CA ALA A 323 -8.31 -8.20 13.87
C ALA A 323 -7.77 -9.63 14.07
N ALA A 324 -6.46 -9.81 14.08
CA ALA A 324 -5.84 -11.12 14.25
C ALA A 324 -6.13 -11.67 15.66
N HIS A 325 -6.33 -12.98 15.76
CA HIS A 325 -6.33 -13.64 17.07
C HIS A 325 -4.92 -13.64 17.71
N ALA A 326 -4.84 -13.79 19.03
CA ALA A 326 -3.57 -13.74 19.77
C ALA A 326 -2.52 -14.75 19.29
N GLY A 327 -2.93 -15.86 18.66
CA GLY A 327 -2.01 -16.83 18.06
C GLY A 327 -1.11 -16.22 16.98
N CYS A 328 -1.64 -15.31 16.13
CA CYS A 328 -0.87 -14.68 15.05
C CYS A 328 0.38 -13.95 15.55
N ALA A 329 0.26 -13.26 16.68
CA ALA A 329 1.38 -12.59 17.33
C ALA A 329 2.49 -13.59 17.70
N THR A 330 2.11 -14.73 18.27
CA THR A 330 3.09 -15.78 18.64
C THR A 330 3.74 -16.42 17.41
N TYR A 331 3.01 -16.56 16.30
CA TYR A 331 3.54 -17.12 15.07
C TYR A 331 4.63 -16.24 14.44
N THR A 332 4.53 -14.92 14.57
CA THR A 332 5.48 -13.96 13.95
C THR A 332 6.65 -13.56 14.83
N ASN A 333 6.64 -13.93 16.11
CA ASN A 333 7.66 -13.49 17.08
C ASN A 333 9.11 -13.74 16.64
N MET A 334 9.39 -14.92 16.06
CA MET A 334 10.73 -15.24 15.54
C MET A 334 11.05 -14.39 14.31
N LEU A 335 10.13 -14.30 13.36
CA LEU A 335 10.32 -13.53 12.14
C LEU A 335 10.59 -12.04 12.42
N LEU A 336 9.96 -11.49 13.46
CA LEU A 336 10.11 -10.11 13.91
C LEU A 336 11.39 -9.83 14.70
N ALA A 337 11.98 -10.84 15.35
CA ALA A 337 13.07 -10.63 16.32
C ALA A 337 14.39 -11.33 15.97
N ASN A 338 14.37 -12.29 15.04
CA ASN A 338 15.50 -13.16 14.74
C ASN A 338 15.83 -13.14 13.25
N GLU A 339 17.04 -13.57 12.92
CA GLU A 339 17.50 -13.74 11.54
C GLU A 339 17.08 -15.08 10.92
N GLU A 340 16.38 -15.92 11.68
CA GLU A 340 15.84 -17.20 11.22
C GLU A 340 14.39 -17.36 11.64
N PHE A 341 13.64 -18.16 10.88
CA PHE A 341 12.25 -18.49 11.17
C PHE A 341 11.94 -19.95 10.90
N ALA A 342 10.95 -20.50 11.60
CA ALA A 342 10.58 -21.90 11.51
C ALA A 342 9.47 -22.13 10.48
N THR A 343 9.65 -23.13 9.62
CA THR A 343 8.65 -23.64 8.67
C THR A 343 8.38 -25.12 8.93
N PRO A 344 7.33 -25.73 8.34
CA PRO A 344 7.08 -27.18 8.41
C PRO A 344 8.22 -28.06 7.87
N ILE A 345 9.14 -27.50 7.09
CA ILE A 345 10.32 -28.21 6.57
C ILE A 345 11.59 -27.96 7.39
N GLY A 346 11.52 -27.12 8.42
CA GLY A 346 12.65 -26.80 9.29
C GLY A 346 12.92 -25.30 9.40
N MET A 347 14.07 -24.97 9.99
CA MET A 347 14.54 -23.59 10.13
C MET A 347 14.99 -23.03 8.78
N LYS A 348 14.66 -21.76 8.54
CA LYS A 348 14.99 -20.99 7.35
C LYS A 348 15.66 -19.69 7.72
N GLN A 349 16.63 -19.28 6.91
CA GLN A 349 17.29 -17.99 7.04
C GLN A 349 16.37 -16.89 6.50
N LYS A 350 16.19 -15.82 7.26
CA LYS A 350 15.51 -14.60 6.84
C LYS A 350 16.43 -13.82 5.89
N HIS A 351 15.89 -13.35 4.78
CA HIS A 351 16.63 -12.56 3.83
C HIS A 351 16.95 -11.16 4.39
N LYS A 352 18.15 -10.64 4.10
CA LYS A 352 18.61 -9.31 4.56
C LYS A 352 17.74 -8.14 4.05
N ASP A 353 17.08 -8.34 2.92
CA ASP A 353 16.18 -7.38 2.28
C ASP A 353 14.70 -7.67 2.57
N PHE A 354 14.41 -8.51 3.56
CA PHE A 354 13.06 -8.69 4.06
C PHE A 354 12.63 -7.46 4.86
N ILE A 355 11.49 -6.89 4.50
CA ILE A 355 10.84 -5.78 5.19
C ILE A 355 9.44 -6.23 5.57
N LEU A 356 9.10 -6.07 6.85
CA LEU A 356 7.76 -6.34 7.35
C LEU A 356 7.07 -5.05 7.76
N ILE A 357 5.88 -4.83 7.20
CA ILE A 357 4.96 -3.76 7.57
C ILE A 357 3.68 -4.42 8.10
N ALA A 358 3.14 -3.93 9.21
CA ALA A 358 1.83 -4.30 9.72
C ALA A 358 0.85 -3.13 9.55
N GLY A 359 -0.38 -3.41 9.14
CA GLY A 359 -1.46 -2.43 9.11
C GLY A 359 -2.44 -2.68 10.24
N ALA A 360 -2.78 -1.65 11.02
CA ALA A 360 -3.78 -1.74 12.09
C ALA A 360 -4.69 -0.50 12.08
N ASN A 361 -5.90 -0.66 12.59
CA ASN A 361 -6.83 0.46 12.80
C ASN A 361 -6.73 1.05 14.21
N THR A 362 -6.24 0.27 15.16
CA THR A 362 -5.98 0.67 16.54
C THR A 362 -4.54 0.41 16.93
N PHE A 363 -4.06 1.02 18.01
CA PHE A 363 -2.73 0.76 18.59
C PHE A 363 -2.62 -0.62 19.26
N GLY A 364 -3.60 -1.51 19.09
CA GLY A 364 -3.62 -2.82 19.74
C GLY A 364 -4.06 -2.78 21.20
N GLN A 365 -4.68 -1.69 21.66
CA GLN A 365 -5.20 -1.55 23.02
C GLN A 365 -6.58 -2.22 23.22
N GLY A 366 -7.15 -2.78 22.15
CA GLY A 366 -8.45 -3.48 22.15
C GLY A 366 -9.54 -2.70 21.41
N ALA A 367 -10.78 -3.12 21.63
CA ALA A 367 -11.95 -2.53 21.00
C ALA A 367 -12.24 -1.11 21.52
N ASP A 368 -12.43 -0.16 20.61
CA ASP A 368 -12.96 1.18 20.90
C ASP A 368 -14.42 1.28 20.41
N ARG A 369 -15.16 2.34 20.77
CA ARG A 369 -16.54 2.60 20.31
C ARG A 369 -16.71 2.51 18.79
N LEU A 370 -15.65 2.82 18.04
CA LEU A 370 -15.61 2.73 16.57
C LEU A 370 -15.23 1.33 16.04
N TYR A 371 -14.62 0.47 16.87
CA TYR A 371 -14.06 -0.82 16.45
C TYR A 371 -14.33 -1.92 17.49
N VAL A 372 -15.56 -2.45 17.51
CA VAL A 372 -16.06 -3.37 18.55
C VAL A 372 -15.49 -4.81 18.45
N GLY A 373 -14.67 -5.12 17.43
CA GLY A 373 -14.12 -6.45 17.16
C GLY A 373 -12.60 -6.56 17.12
N ARG A 374 -11.88 -5.58 17.67
CA ARG A 374 -10.39 -5.57 17.66
C ARG A 374 -9.83 -6.17 18.94
N ASN A 375 -8.83 -7.04 18.78
CA ASN A 375 -8.20 -7.72 19.89
C ASN A 375 -7.11 -6.85 20.52
N GLN A 376 -6.97 -6.96 21.84
CA GLN A 376 -5.79 -6.42 22.50
C GLN A 376 -4.58 -7.25 22.08
N LEU A 377 -3.55 -6.57 21.58
CA LEU A 377 -2.30 -7.21 21.19
C LEU A 377 -1.37 -7.27 22.41
N ASP A 378 -0.60 -8.35 22.48
CA ASP A 378 0.38 -8.51 23.55
C ASP A 378 1.47 -7.43 23.46
N ALA A 379 1.78 -6.82 24.61
CA ALA A 379 2.74 -5.71 24.70
C ALA A 379 4.13 -6.12 24.21
N ALA A 380 4.55 -7.38 24.42
CA ALA A 380 5.84 -7.85 23.92
C ALA A 380 5.84 -7.95 22.38
N THR A 381 4.71 -8.22 21.76
CA THR A 381 4.59 -8.24 20.29
C THR A 381 4.67 -6.82 19.74
N LEU A 382 3.92 -5.87 20.33
CA LEU A 382 3.96 -4.45 19.95
C LEU A 382 5.35 -3.83 20.18
N ASP A 383 6.11 -4.32 21.16
CA ASP A 383 7.49 -3.88 21.42
C ASP A 383 8.44 -4.15 20.25
N ARG A 384 8.15 -5.15 19.40
CA ARG A 384 8.96 -5.49 18.22
C ARG A 384 8.74 -4.55 17.03
N PHE A 385 7.66 -3.76 17.04
CA PHE A 385 7.37 -2.79 15.99
C PHE A 385 7.77 -1.37 16.38
N VAL A 386 8.17 -0.61 15.36
CA VAL A 386 8.16 0.85 15.35
C VAL A 386 6.78 1.29 14.85
N VAL A 387 6.08 2.13 15.60
CA VAL A 387 4.67 2.45 15.32
C VAL A 387 4.54 3.82 14.69
N ILE A 388 4.01 3.90 13.47
CA ILE A 388 3.70 5.17 12.82
C ILE A 388 2.19 5.38 12.86
N ASP A 389 1.77 6.52 13.40
CA ASP A 389 0.41 7.02 13.28
C ASP A 389 0.16 7.47 11.83
N TRP A 390 -0.84 6.88 11.17
CA TRP A 390 -1.09 7.01 9.74
C TRP A 390 -2.47 7.58 9.48
N ASP A 391 -2.60 8.89 9.66
CA ASP A 391 -3.85 9.62 9.55
C ASP A 391 -4.30 9.82 8.09
N TYR A 392 -5.40 10.54 7.89
CA TYR A 392 -5.79 10.97 6.55
C TYR A 392 -4.88 12.09 6.05
N ASP A 393 -4.54 12.00 4.76
CA ASP A 393 -3.89 13.06 4.02
C ASP A 393 -4.92 13.70 3.08
N GLU A 394 -5.55 14.79 3.55
CA GLU A 394 -6.61 15.47 2.80
C GLU A 394 -6.11 16.05 1.47
N GLY A 395 -4.81 16.34 1.37
CA GLY A 395 -4.20 16.78 0.12
C GLY A 395 -4.09 15.64 -0.88
N LEU A 396 -3.61 14.49 -0.42
CA LEU A 396 -3.56 13.28 -1.24
C LEU A 396 -4.98 12.85 -1.65
N GLU A 397 -5.93 12.84 -0.73
CA GLU A 397 -7.34 12.52 -1.01
C GLU A 397 -7.93 13.45 -2.07
N ALA A 398 -7.75 14.77 -1.94
CA ALA A 398 -8.18 15.74 -2.94
C ALA A 398 -7.61 15.43 -4.33
N SER A 399 -6.34 15.01 -4.40
CA SER A 399 -5.69 14.68 -5.67
C SER A 399 -6.29 13.46 -6.36
N LEU A 400 -6.82 12.49 -5.60
CA LEU A 400 -7.45 11.28 -6.16
C LEU A 400 -8.74 11.61 -6.93
N ILE A 401 -9.38 12.74 -6.59
CA ILE A 401 -10.58 13.25 -7.26
C ILE A 401 -10.30 14.46 -8.17
N GLY A 402 -9.02 14.73 -8.47
CA GLY A 402 -8.61 15.82 -9.37
C GLY A 402 -8.67 17.22 -8.75
N LEU A 403 -8.80 17.33 -7.43
CA LEU A 403 -8.74 18.60 -6.70
C LEU A 403 -7.31 18.90 -6.25
N THR A 404 -7.00 20.18 -6.09
CA THR A 404 -5.72 20.65 -5.54
C THR A 404 -5.92 21.14 -4.11
N LYS A 405 -5.31 20.45 -3.16
CA LYS A 405 -5.23 20.84 -1.74
C LYS A 405 -3.83 20.48 -1.21
N PRO A 406 -3.19 21.33 -0.41
CA PRO A 406 -1.92 20.99 0.22
C PRO A 406 -2.11 19.84 1.20
N SER A 407 -1.14 18.93 1.23
CA SER A 407 -1.07 17.89 2.26
C SER A 407 -0.64 18.50 3.61
N PRO A 408 -0.92 17.84 4.75
CA PRO A 408 -0.42 18.30 6.04
C PRO A 408 1.11 18.43 6.06
N THR A 409 1.63 19.45 6.72
CA THR A 409 3.08 19.62 6.89
C THR A 409 3.61 18.60 7.90
N PHE A 410 4.72 17.94 7.57
CA PHE A 410 5.42 17.03 8.46
C PHE A 410 6.88 17.43 8.61
N GLU A 411 7.27 17.85 9.81
CA GLU A 411 8.67 18.17 10.10
C GLU A 411 9.38 16.92 10.65
N ASN A 412 10.19 16.25 9.81
CA ASN A 412 10.88 15.00 10.20
C ASN A 412 11.84 15.16 11.39
N THR A 413 12.40 16.36 11.60
CA THR A 413 13.45 16.64 12.60
C THR A 413 12.92 17.21 13.92
N LEU A 414 11.60 17.15 14.14
CA LEU A 414 10.97 17.74 15.32
C LEU A 414 11.56 17.19 16.63
N GLY A 415 11.95 18.10 17.53
CA GLY A 415 12.59 17.77 18.80
C GLY A 415 14.11 17.55 18.71
N GLY A 416 14.71 17.67 17.52
CA GLY A 416 16.15 17.50 17.32
C GLY A 416 16.60 16.03 17.30
N ILE A 417 17.87 15.81 16.99
CA ILE A 417 18.49 14.47 16.96
C ILE A 417 19.33 14.32 18.23
N LEU A 418 19.14 13.23 18.96
CA LEU A 418 19.90 12.94 20.18
C LEU A 418 21.07 12.00 19.88
N GLU A 419 22.18 12.22 20.55
CA GLU A 419 23.32 11.30 20.54
C GLU A 419 22.96 9.99 21.29
N PRO A 420 23.64 8.86 20.99
CA PRO A 420 23.30 7.55 21.58
C PRO A 420 23.29 7.51 23.11
N ASP A 421 24.21 8.23 23.78
CA ASP A 421 24.30 8.32 25.23
C ASP A 421 23.13 9.13 25.84
N GLN A 422 22.77 10.24 25.21
CA GLN A 422 21.62 11.08 25.59
C GLN A 422 20.31 10.29 25.44
N TRP A 423 20.16 9.57 24.33
CA TRP A 423 19.00 8.72 24.11
C TRP A 423 18.91 7.58 25.13
N PHE A 424 20.04 6.90 25.41
CA PHE A 424 20.07 5.84 26.41
C PHE A 424 19.69 6.33 27.81
N ALA A 425 20.22 7.48 28.22
CA ALA A 425 19.87 8.12 29.48
C ALA A 425 18.36 8.43 29.54
N ARG A 426 17.82 9.00 28.46
CA ARG A 426 16.39 9.33 28.35
C ARG A 426 15.49 8.10 28.44
N VAL A 427 15.75 7.05 27.67
CA VAL A 427 14.97 5.80 27.72
C VAL A 427 15.01 5.18 29.12
N THR A 428 16.17 5.24 29.79
CA THR A 428 16.33 4.70 31.14
C THR A 428 15.52 5.48 32.17
N ALA A 429 15.55 6.81 32.10
CA ALA A 429 14.73 7.67 32.97
C ALA A 429 13.24 7.40 32.78
N ILE A 430 12.76 7.30 31.53
CA ILE A 430 11.36 6.99 31.22
C ILE A 430 10.98 5.60 31.74
N ARG A 431 11.83 4.60 31.55
CA ARG A 431 11.60 3.24 32.07
C ARG A 431 11.44 3.24 33.59
N GLN A 432 12.30 3.96 34.30
CA GLN A 432 12.25 4.08 35.76
C GLN A 432 10.99 4.83 36.24
N ALA A 433 10.58 5.88 35.53
CA ALA A 433 9.34 6.60 35.80
C ALA A 433 8.11 5.71 35.59
N VAL A 434 8.05 4.94 34.49
CA VAL A 434 6.97 3.97 34.23
C VAL A 434 6.85 2.93 35.33
N GLU A 435 7.97 2.38 35.81
CA GLU A 435 7.99 1.41 36.90
C GLU A 435 7.51 2.03 38.22
N THR A 436 8.03 3.22 38.56
CA THR A 436 7.67 3.95 39.78
C THR A 436 6.18 4.32 39.82
N LEU A 437 5.65 4.79 38.69
CA LEU A 437 4.26 5.20 38.53
C LEU A 437 3.31 4.02 38.30
N LYS A 438 3.83 2.79 38.19
CA LYS A 438 3.10 1.55 37.90
C LYS A 438 2.24 1.64 36.64
N VAL A 439 2.76 2.30 35.61
CA VAL A 439 2.09 2.40 34.31
C VAL A 439 2.22 1.05 33.59
N ARG A 440 1.12 0.55 33.02
CA ARG A 440 1.13 -0.67 32.18
C ARG A 440 1.70 -0.36 30.79
N ALA A 441 3.01 -0.15 30.72
CA ALA A 441 3.75 0.03 29.47
C ALA A 441 5.05 -0.78 29.50
N VAL A 442 5.45 -1.31 28.34
CA VAL A 442 6.72 -2.03 28.18
C VAL A 442 7.70 -1.13 27.45
N ILE A 443 8.79 -0.76 28.13
CA ILE A 443 9.91 -0.02 27.53
C ILE A 443 11.14 -0.91 27.56
N SER A 444 11.31 -1.74 26.54
CA SER A 444 12.41 -2.72 26.49
C SER A 444 13.72 -2.10 25.96
N PRO A 445 14.84 -2.84 25.96
CA PRO A 445 16.06 -2.44 25.25
C PRO A 445 15.86 -2.19 23.74
N ARG A 446 14.79 -2.72 23.12
CA ARG A 446 14.47 -2.42 21.72
C ARG A 446 14.17 -0.95 21.51
N ALA A 447 13.55 -0.26 22.46
CA ALA A 447 13.32 1.18 22.37
C ALA A 447 14.65 1.95 22.25
N THR A 448 15.69 1.52 22.98
CA THR A 448 17.04 2.07 22.86
C THR A 448 17.62 1.81 21.46
N VAL A 449 17.66 0.55 21.03
CA VAL A 449 18.28 0.16 19.74
C VAL A 449 17.55 0.76 18.55
N HIS A 450 16.21 0.69 18.53
CA HIS A 450 15.41 1.26 17.46
C HIS A 450 15.53 2.78 17.44
N GLY A 451 15.55 3.45 18.60
CA GLY A 451 15.72 4.90 18.63
C GLY A 451 17.03 5.39 18.03
N VAL A 452 18.16 4.73 18.32
CA VAL A 452 19.45 5.05 17.68
C VAL A 452 19.35 4.92 16.16
N LYS A 453 18.81 3.80 15.65
CA LYS A 453 18.61 3.60 14.21
C LYS A 453 17.74 4.69 13.56
N LEU A 454 16.73 5.18 14.28
CA LEU A 454 15.84 6.23 13.78
C LEU A 454 16.55 7.60 13.77
N PHE A 455 17.39 7.89 14.76
CA PHE A 455 18.25 9.08 14.75
C PHE A 455 19.28 9.03 13.61
N ASP A 456 19.88 7.87 13.34
CA ASP A 456 20.76 7.65 12.18
C ASP A 456 20.04 7.88 10.84
N ALA A 457 18.70 7.70 10.83
CA ALA A 457 17.85 8.00 9.68
C ALA A 457 17.36 9.47 9.63
N GLY A 458 17.87 10.34 10.51
CA GLY A 458 17.53 11.76 10.55
C GLY A 458 16.18 12.09 11.18
N ILE A 459 15.59 11.16 11.94
CA ILE A 459 14.28 11.34 12.56
C ILE A 459 14.43 12.03 13.92
N GLY A 460 13.66 13.09 14.13
CA GLY A 460 13.67 13.89 15.34
C GLY A 460 13.08 13.18 16.56
N GLN A 461 13.56 13.56 17.74
CA GLN A 461 13.27 12.98 19.04
C GLN A 461 11.78 12.82 19.30
N THR A 462 10.96 13.82 18.96
CA THR A 462 9.51 13.77 19.19
C THR A 462 8.88 12.59 18.46
N HIS A 463 9.29 12.35 17.21
CA HIS A 463 8.80 11.23 16.42
C HIS A 463 9.38 9.91 16.92
N VAL A 464 10.69 9.86 17.22
CA VAL A 464 11.33 8.67 17.77
C VAL A 464 10.59 8.17 18.99
N GLU A 465 10.31 9.04 19.97
CA GLU A 465 9.58 8.65 21.17
C GLU A 465 8.16 8.20 20.88
N ASN A 466 7.43 8.91 20.01
CA ASN A 466 6.08 8.50 19.61
C ASN A 466 6.08 7.07 19.04
N MET A 467 7.08 6.73 18.22
CA MET A 467 7.14 5.46 17.54
C MET A 467 7.63 4.28 18.39
N VAL A 468 8.54 4.53 19.35
CA VAL A 468 9.19 3.44 20.12
C VAL A 468 8.88 3.42 21.62
N ILE A 469 8.39 4.53 22.18
CA ILE A 469 8.05 4.65 23.61
C ILE A 469 6.53 4.79 23.77
N TRP A 470 5.95 5.86 23.22
CA TRP A 470 4.59 6.24 23.54
C TRP A 470 3.57 5.35 22.86
N LYS A 471 3.74 4.99 21.58
CA LYS A 471 2.96 3.96 20.87
C LYS A 471 1.43 4.03 21.11
N GLY A 472 0.86 5.24 21.05
CA GLY A 472 -0.57 5.46 21.29
C GLY A 472 -0.99 5.50 22.77
N MET A 473 -0.04 5.63 23.69
CA MET A 473 -0.30 5.96 25.10
C MET A 473 -1.09 7.26 25.19
N ASP A 474 -2.10 7.28 26.06
CA ASP A 474 -2.96 8.45 26.22
C ASP A 474 -2.17 9.65 26.79
N ILE A 475 -2.64 10.84 26.42
CA ILE A 475 -1.97 12.11 26.75
C ILE A 475 -1.80 12.28 28.26
N ALA A 476 -2.78 11.88 29.07
CA ALA A 476 -2.73 12.06 30.53
C ALA A 476 -1.67 11.15 31.16
N THR A 477 -1.59 9.89 30.73
CA THR A 477 -0.54 8.96 31.20
C THR A 477 0.84 9.42 30.75
N ARG A 478 0.99 9.87 29.50
CA ARG A 478 2.25 10.43 29.00
C ARG A 478 2.69 11.63 29.82
N GLN A 479 1.81 12.61 30.03
CA GLN A 479 2.11 13.80 30.85
C GLN A 479 2.51 13.42 32.27
N LYS A 480 1.86 12.40 32.86
CA LYS A 480 2.22 11.91 34.19
C LYS A 480 3.65 11.37 34.25
N ILE A 481 4.08 10.66 33.20
CA ILE A 481 5.46 10.15 33.08
C ILE A 481 6.43 11.30 32.86
N GLU A 482 6.13 12.21 31.93
CA GLU A 482 6.97 13.38 31.63
C GLU A 482 7.18 14.27 32.86
N ASN A 483 6.17 14.45 33.71
CA ASN A 483 6.28 15.20 34.97
C ASN A 483 7.15 14.49 36.03
N ALA A 484 7.48 13.22 35.83
CA ALA A 484 8.32 12.43 36.73
C ALA A 484 9.76 12.26 36.22
N LEU A 485 10.06 12.77 35.02
CA LEU A 485 11.43 12.92 34.48
C LEU A 485 12.06 14.20 35.03
#